data_AF-A0A933AA45-F1
#
_entry.id   AF-A0A933AA45-F1
#
_cell.length_a   1.000
_cell.length_b   1.000
_cell.length_c   1.000
_cell.angle_alpha   90.00
_cell.angle_beta   90.00
_cell.angle_gamma   90.00
#
_symmetry.space_group_name_H-M   'P 1'
#
loop_
_entity.id
_entity.type
_entity.pdbx_description
1 polymer ?
#
loop_
_entity_poly.entity_id
_entity_poly.type
_entity_poly.pdbx_seq_one_letter_code
_entity_poly.pdbx_strand_id
1 'polypeptide(L)'
;MVKVSKPESAVEKVTNRASVAPVAPAAPIIELSPTLTVRELGELLHLSAVDVIKQLMRNGIMANINQVIDYKTAALVAASLGVQSRLKQARKSAAKAEKKEALPGEEASRLKPRPAVVTVMGHVDHGKT
;
A
#
# COMPACT_ATOMS: atom_id res chain seq x y z
N MET A 1 29.82 54.05 -27.44
CA MET A 1 29.41 54.82 -26.24
C MET A 1 28.05 54.27 -25.82
N VAL A 2 27.73 53.79 -24.61
CA VAL A 2 28.28 53.95 -23.25
C VAL A 2 28.12 52.62 -22.47
N LYS A 3 29.04 52.45 -21.53
CA LYS A 3 29.34 51.39 -20.57
C LYS A 3 28.24 51.10 -19.51
N VAL A 4 28.19 49.81 -19.08
CA VAL A 4 28.17 49.30 -17.67
C VAL A 4 26.85 49.56 -16.90
N SER A 5 26.23 48.67 -16.10
CA SER A 5 26.70 47.76 -15.03
C SER A 5 25.54 46.89 -14.51
N LYS A 6 25.85 45.65 -14.08
CA LYS A 6 25.08 44.80 -13.12
C LYS A 6 24.69 45.55 -11.82
N PRO A 7 23.69 45.14 -10.99
CA PRO A 7 23.69 43.82 -10.32
C PRO A 7 22.33 43.18 -9.91
N GLU A 8 22.40 41.86 -9.69
CA GLU A 8 21.85 41.03 -8.60
C GLU A 8 20.48 41.31 -7.90
N SER A 9 19.65 40.27 -7.94
CA SER A 9 18.63 39.81 -6.97
C SER A 9 17.20 40.41 -6.95
N ALA A 10 16.28 39.44 -6.83
CA ALA A 10 15.11 39.44 -5.94
C ALA A 10 13.69 39.58 -6.58
N VAL A 11 12.91 38.50 -6.36
CA VAL A 11 11.45 38.38 -6.14
C VAL A 11 10.45 38.74 -7.27
N GLU A 12 9.61 37.78 -7.68
CA GLU A 12 8.19 37.66 -7.24
C GLU A 12 7.22 37.04 -8.28
N LYS A 13 6.48 36.02 -7.79
CA LYS A 13 5.20 35.40 -8.19
C LYS A 13 4.50 35.75 -9.52
N VAL A 14 4.01 34.70 -10.21
CA VAL A 14 2.62 34.53 -10.71
C VAL A 14 2.32 33.01 -10.79
N THR A 15 1.54 32.41 -9.88
CA THR A 15 0.12 31.99 -10.03
C THR A 15 -0.13 31.16 -11.31
N ASN A 16 -0.65 29.93 -11.28
CA ASN A 16 -2.08 29.69 -11.11
C ASN A 16 -2.43 28.21 -10.84
N ARG A 17 -3.15 28.01 -9.73
CA ARG A 17 -4.27 27.09 -9.42
C ARG A 17 -4.23 25.64 -9.95
N ALA A 18 -4.03 24.66 -9.08
CA ALA A 18 -5.03 24.12 -8.13
C ALA A 18 -6.15 23.32 -8.81
N SER A 19 -6.13 22.01 -8.57
CA SER A 19 -7.34 21.24 -8.31
C SER A 19 -7.06 20.34 -7.12
N VAL A 20 -7.06 20.99 -5.95
CA VAL A 20 -7.25 20.33 -4.66
C VAL A 20 -8.72 19.97 -4.58
N ALA A 21 -9.03 18.69 -4.70
CA ALA A 21 -10.33 18.17 -4.29
C ALA A 21 -10.31 17.99 -2.75
N PRO A 22 -11.43 18.28 -2.07
CA PRO A 22 -11.45 18.69 -0.68
C PRO A 22 -11.33 17.48 0.23
N VAL A 23 -10.35 17.45 1.12
CA VAL A 23 -10.41 16.51 2.25
C VAL A 23 -11.16 17.23 3.37
N ALA A 24 -12.47 17.00 3.35
CA ALA A 24 -13.43 17.28 4.40
C ALA A 24 -12.92 16.78 5.78
N PRO A 25 -13.52 17.24 6.90
CA PRO A 25 -12.89 17.24 8.21
C PRO A 25 -12.40 15.86 8.60
N ALA A 26 -11.22 15.81 9.24
CA ALA A 26 -10.46 14.64 9.66
C ALA A 26 -11.34 13.50 10.22
N ALA A 27 -11.93 12.69 9.34
CA ALA A 27 -12.41 11.38 9.69
C ALA A 27 -11.17 10.53 10.02
N PRO A 28 -11.20 9.71 11.08
CA PRO A 28 -10.07 8.86 11.42
C PRO A 28 -9.78 7.94 10.23
N ILE A 29 -8.67 8.19 9.53
CA ILE A 29 -8.20 7.34 8.44
C ILE A 29 -7.43 6.19 9.10
N ILE A 30 -7.96 4.97 9.00
CA ILE A 30 -7.28 3.79 9.55
C ILE A 30 -6.42 3.10 8.49
N GLU A 31 -5.26 2.59 8.90
CA GLU A 31 -4.38 1.82 8.03
C GLU A 31 -4.66 0.33 8.18
N LEU A 32 -5.12 -0.32 7.11
CA LEU A 32 -5.44 -1.74 7.07
C LEU A 32 -4.33 -2.55 6.42
N SER A 33 -3.97 -3.69 7.00
CA SER A 33 -3.05 -4.65 6.38
C SER A 33 -3.65 -5.23 5.08
N PRO A 34 -2.82 -5.75 4.15
CA PRO A 34 -3.31 -6.40 2.92
C PRO A 34 -4.27 -7.56 3.18
N THR A 35 -4.01 -8.29 4.26
CA THR A 35 -4.85 -9.36 4.82
C THR A 35 -4.88 -9.15 6.32
N LEU A 36 -6.06 -9.25 6.92
CA LEU A 36 -6.26 -9.16 8.37
C LEU A 36 -7.45 -10.01 8.79
N THR A 37 -7.53 -10.36 10.06
CA THR A 37 -8.69 -11.08 10.61
C THR A 37 -9.83 -10.12 10.90
N VAL A 38 -11.06 -10.65 10.95
CA VAL A 38 -12.25 -9.87 11.35
C VAL A 38 -12.08 -9.26 12.75
N ARG A 39 -11.43 -9.98 13.67
CA ARG A 39 -11.06 -9.48 14.99
C ARG A 39 -10.16 -8.25 14.91
N GLU A 40 -9.06 -8.33 14.16
CA GLU A 40 -8.12 -7.22 13.98
C GLU A 40 -8.79 -6.01 13.32
N LEU A 41 -9.72 -6.25 12.37
CA LEU A 41 -10.50 -5.17 11.76
C LEU A 41 -11.37 -4.45 12.79
N GLY A 42 -12.01 -5.18 13.70
CA GLY A 42 -12.77 -4.59 14.81
C GLY A 42 -11.90 -3.78 15.77
N GLU A 43 -10.73 -4.32 16.13
CA GLU A 43 -9.76 -3.63 16.99
C GLU A 43 -9.27 -2.30 16.35
N LEU A 44 -9.00 -2.29 15.04
CA LEU A 44 -8.59 -1.09 14.29
C LEU A 44 -9.71 -0.06 14.13
N LEU A 45 -10.97 -0.52 14.03
CA LEU A 45 -12.15 0.35 13.92
C LEU A 45 -12.69 0.81 15.28
N HIS A 46 -12.12 0.33 16.40
CA HIS A 46 -12.66 0.50 17.75
C HIS A 46 -14.13 0.03 17.87
N LEU A 47 -14.48 -1.03 17.14
CA LEU A 47 -15.80 -1.64 17.14
C LEU A 47 -15.74 -3.08 17.62
N SER A 48 -16.87 -3.58 18.12
CA SER A 48 -16.96 -4.99 18.49
C SER A 48 -16.85 -5.88 17.24
N ALA A 49 -16.21 -7.04 17.36
CA ALA A 49 -16.14 -8.00 16.26
C ALA A 49 -17.54 -8.40 15.76
N VAL A 50 -18.54 -8.40 16.64
CA VAL A 50 -19.93 -8.69 16.31
C VAL A 50 -20.49 -7.66 15.33
N ASP A 51 -20.19 -6.38 15.51
CA ASP A 51 -20.70 -5.32 14.62
C ASP A 51 -20.01 -5.35 13.25
N VAL A 52 -18.72 -5.71 13.22
CA VAL A 52 -18.00 -5.97 11.96
C VAL A 52 -18.60 -7.17 11.22
N ILE A 53 -18.90 -8.26 11.92
CA ILE A 53 -19.54 -9.46 11.33
C ILE A 53 -20.93 -9.12 10.77
N LYS A 54 -21.74 -8.35 11.50
CA LYS A 54 -23.05 -7.88 11.00
C LYS A 54 -22.89 -7.09 9.71
N GLN A 55 -21.87 -6.24 9.61
CA GLN A 55 -21.64 -5.44 8.42
C GLN A 55 -21.10 -6.27 7.25
N LEU A 56 -20.28 -7.29 7.52
CA LEU A 56 -19.88 -8.28 6.52
C LEU A 56 -21.09 -9.05 5.97
N MET A 57 -22.00 -9.48 6.84
CA MET A 57 -23.24 -10.17 6.46
C MET A 57 -24.14 -9.30 5.57
N ARG A 58 -24.26 -8.00 5.87
CA ARG A 58 -25.00 -7.05 5.02
C ARG A 58 -24.41 -6.91 3.60
N ASN A 59 -23.11 -7.13 3.47
CA ASN A 59 -22.41 -7.17 2.17
C ASN A 59 -22.43 -8.56 1.52
N GLY A 60 -23.19 -9.52 2.08
CA GLY A 60 -23.30 -10.88 1.56
C GLY A 60 -22.12 -11.80 1.89
N ILE A 61 -21.21 -11.36 2.76
CA ILE A 61 -20.00 -12.11 3.12
C ILE A 61 -20.19 -12.70 4.51
N MET A 62 -20.30 -14.03 4.59
CA MET A 62 -20.29 -14.74 5.86
C MET A 62 -18.85 -15.00 6.29
N ALA A 63 -18.45 -14.44 7.42
CA ALA A 63 -17.13 -14.64 7.99
C ALA A 63 -17.19 -14.84 9.51
N ASN A 64 -16.27 -15.64 10.04
CA ASN A 64 -16.08 -15.83 11.48
C ASN A 64 -15.06 -14.83 12.06
N ILE A 65 -15.02 -14.66 13.39
CA ILE A 65 -14.16 -13.70 14.10
C ILE A 65 -12.66 -13.87 13.80
N ASN A 66 -12.21 -15.11 13.62
CA ASN A 66 -10.81 -15.44 13.33
C ASN A 66 -10.53 -15.61 11.83
N GLN A 67 -11.52 -15.34 10.98
CA GLN A 67 -11.37 -15.53 9.54
C GLN A 67 -10.53 -14.38 8.95
N VAL A 68 -9.55 -14.75 8.13
CA VAL A 68 -8.74 -13.79 7.39
C VAL A 68 -9.55 -13.27 6.21
N ILE A 69 -9.56 -11.95 6.04
CA ILE A 69 -10.21 -11.23 4.96
C ILE A 69 -9.23 -10.31 4.25
N ASP A 70 -9.49 -10.10 2.96
CA ASP A 70 -8.67 -9.23 2.13
C ASP A 70 -8.95 -7.74 2.43
N TYR A 71 -7.97 -6.89 2.14
CA TYR A 71 -8.13 -5.44 2.23
C TYR A 71 -9.36 -4.92 1.47
N LYS A 72 -9.66 -5.47 0.28
CA LYS A 72 -10.82 -5.03 -0.52
C LYS A 72 -12.13 -5.19 0.25
N THR A 73 -12.30 -6.33 0.90
CA THR A 73 -13.48 -6.64 1.72
C THR A 73 -13.51 -5.78 2.98
N ALA A 74 -12.37 -5.68 3.67
CA ALA A 74 -12.25 -4.88 4.88
C ALA A 74 -12.52 -3.39 4.61
N ALA A 75 -12.08 -2.87 3.46
CA ALA A 75 -12.29 -1.49 3.04
C ALA A 75 -13.76 -1.20 2.71
N LEU A 76 -14.48 -2.14 2.09
CA LEU A 76 -15.93 -2.00 1.84
C LEU A 76 -16.71 -1.91 3.16
N VAL A 77 -16.34 -2.74 4.13
CA VAL A 77 -16.96 -2.74 5.47
C VAL A 77 -16.64 -1.44 6.21
N ALA A 78 -15.37 -1.02 6.21
CA ALA A 78 -14.95 0.25 6.83
C ALA A 78 -15.69 1.45 6.21
N ALA A 79 -15.79 1.49 4.88
CA ALA A 79 -16.53 2.54 4.16
C ALA A 79 -18.02 2.56 4.53
N SER A 80 -18.63 1.39 4.70
CA SER A 80 -20.03 1.28 5.14
C SER A 80 -20.26 1.79 6.57
N LEU A 81 -19.21 1.75 7.40
CA LEU A 81 -19.22 2.26 8.78
C LEU A 81 -18.82 3.73 8.85
N GLY A 82 -18.61 4.39 7.70
CA GLY A 82 -18.20 5.79 7.62
C GLY A 82 -16.72 6.02 7.90
N VAL A 83 -15.91 4.96 8.00
CA VAL A 83 -14.47 5.05 8.27
C VAL A 83 -13.69 4.92 6.96
N GLN A 84 -12.80 5.86 6.70
CA GLN A 84 -11.92 5.81 5.55
C GLN A 84 -10.74 4.89 5.85
N SER A 85 -10.55 3.84 5.05
CA SER A 85 -9.44 2.90 5.21
C SER A 85 -8.39 3.05 4.13
N ARG A 86 -7.12 3.18 4.50
CA ARG A 86 -5.98 3.15 3.58
C ARG A 86 -5.24 1.83 3.69
N LEU A 87 -4.82 1.27 2.55
CA LEU A 87 -3.92 0.11 2.58
C LEU A 87 -2.61 0.54 3.27
N LYS A 88 -2.22 -0.18 4.31
CA LYS A 88 -0.94 -0.03 4.99
C LYS A 88 0.15 -0.49 4.04
N GLN A 89 0.59 0.42 3.18
CA GLN A 89 1.77 0.22 2.37
C GLN A 89 2.96 0.21 3.33
N ALA A 90 3.61 -0.94 3.47
CA ALA A 90 4.92 -1.01 4.10
C ALA A 90 5.77 0.10 3.49
N ARG A 91 6.22 1.06 4.31
CA ARG A 91 6.93 2.27 3.87
C ARG A 91 7.91 1.96 2.74
N LYS A 92 7.48 2.21 1.50
CA LYS A 92 8.31 2.87 0.51
C LYS A 92 7.63 4.21 0.31
N SER A 93 8.23 5.21 0.93
CA SER A 93 7.96 6.63 0.77
C SER A 93 7.35 6.98 -0.59
N ALA A 94 6.18 7.61 -0.54
CA ALA A 94 5.62 8.51 -1.56
C ALA A 94 5.94 8.18 -3.03
N ALA A 95 5.08 7.40 -3.68
CA ALA A 95 4.80 7.59 -5.10
C ALA A 95 3.41 7.03 -5.43
N LYS A 96 2.48 7.94 -5.71
CA LYS A 96 1.32 7.64 -6.54
C LYS A 96 1.78 7.11 -7.90
N ALA A 97 0.89 6.35 -8.53
CA ALA A 97 0.82 5.99 -9.95
C ALA A 97 1.36 4.60 -10.32
N GLU A 98 0.39 3.71 -10.60
CA GLU A 98 0.36 2.83 -11.77
C GLU A 98 1.69 2.56 -12.49
N LYS A 99 2.25 1.37 -12.28
CA LYS A 99 2.98 0.62 -13.31
C LYS A 99 3.06 -0.82 -12.84
N LYS A 100 2.21 -1.71 -13.36
CA LYS A 100 2.62 -2.68 -14.40
C LYS A 100 4.07 -3.12 -14.24
N GLU A 101 4.22 -4.37 -13.80
CA GLU A 101 5.19 -5.34 -14.30
C GLU A 101 6.32 -4.72 -15.14
N ALA A 102 7.39 -4.35 -14.45
CA ALA A 102 8.69 -4.25 -15.06
C ALA A 102 9.68 -4.58 -13.96
N LEU A 103 10.19 -5.81 -13.99
CA LEU A 103 11.50 -6.11 -13.41
C LEU A 103 12.43 -5.00 -13.93
N PRO A 104 12.99 -4.14 -13.06
CA PRO A 104 13.92 -3.14 -13.54
C PRO A 104 15.05 -3.92 -14.20
N GLY A 105 15.28 -3.66 -15.49
CA GLY A 105 16.41 -4.24 -16.21
C GLY A 105 17.66 -3.94 -15.39
N GLU A 106 18.18 -4.97 -14.74
CA GLU A 106 19.46 -4.87 -14.07
C GLU A 106 20.46 -4.49 -15.14
N GLU A 107 21.04 -3.31 -14.99
CA GLU A 107 22.16 -2.84 -15.77
C GLU A 107 23.18 -3.99 -15.84
N ALA A 108 23.39 -4.58 -17.04
CA ALA A 108 24.15 -5.82 -17.19
C ALA A 108 25.60 -5.72 -16.64
N SER A 109 26.06 -4.49 -16.44
CA SER A 109 27.34 -4.12 -15.84
C SER A 109 27.41 -4.33 -14.30
N ARG A 110 26.28 -4.56 -13.62
CA ARG A 110 26.20 -4.74 -12.15
C ARG A 110 25.78 -6.14 -11.71
N LEU A 111 25.66 -7.09 -12.64
CA LEU A 111 25.39 -8.50 -12.33
C LEU A 111 26.59 -9.12 -11.61
N LYS A 112 26.37 -9.66 -10.41
CA LYS A 112 27.40 -10.39 -9.67
C LYS A 112 27.30 -11.88 -10.01
N PRO A 113 28.43 -12.57 -10.25
CA PRO A 113 28.41 -14.03 -10.41
C PRO A 113 27.89 -14.66 -9.13
N ARG A 114 26.93 -15.57 -9.26
CA ARG A 114 26.38 -16.38 -8.17
C ARG A 114 26.63 -17.86 -8.46
N PRO A 115 26.97 -18.67 -7.46
CA PRO A 115 27.15 -20.10 -7.66
C PRO A 115 25.83 -20.75 -8.10
N ALA A 116 25.94 -21.86 -8.84
CA ALA A 116 24.80 -22.64 -9.28
C ALA A 116 24.08 -23.26 -8.07
N VAL A 117 22.75 -23.21 -8.07
CA VAL A 117 21.92 -23.96 -7.13
C VAL A 117 21.60 -25.31 -7.79
N VAL A 118 22.13 -26.40 -7.22
CA VAL A 118 21.90 -27.75 -7.70
C VAL A 118 21.09 -28.51 -6.65
N THR A 119 19.98 -29.10 -7.07
CA THR A 119 19.15 -29.97 -6.23
C THR A 119 19.25 -31.39 -6.77
N VAL A 120 19.68 -32.35 -5.93
CA VAL A 120 19.77 -33.76 -6.29
C VAL A 120 18.53 -34.48 -5.75
N MET A 121 17.63 -34.90 -6.64
CA MET A 121 16.39 -35.64 -6.29
C MET A 121 16.55 -37.13 -6.67
N GLY A 122 15.89 -38.05 -5.96
CA GLY A 122 15.92 -39.50 -6.27
C GLY A 122 15.38 -40.40 -5.15
N HIS A 123 15.39 -41.71 -5.34
CA HIS A 123 14.83 -42.72 -4.42
C HIS A 123 15.74 -43.02 -3.20
N VAL A 124 15.22 -43.76 -2.20
CA VAL A 124 15.80 -43.92 -0.84
C VAL A 124 17.16 -44.65 -0.84
N ASP A 125 17.50 -45.42 -1.87
CA ASP A 125 18.74 -46.23 -1.91
C ASP A 125 19.77 -45.78 -2.95
N HIS A 126 19.68 -44.54 -3.42
CA HIS A 126 20.67 -43.98 -4.35
C HIS A 126 21.55 -43.04 -3.54
N GLY A 127 22.81 -43.43 -3.32
CA GLY A 127 23.80 -42.71 -2.51
C GLY A 127 24.05 -41.28 -2.98
N LYS A 128 23.13 -40.37 -2.66
CA LYS A 128 23.23 -38.92 -2.85
C LYS A 128 24.04 -38.33 -1.70
N THR A 129 25.28 -38.79 -1.60
CA THR A 129 26.31 -38.31 -0.68
C THR A 129 27.59 -38.21 -1.47
#